data_AF-A0A497BUY8-F1
#
_entry.id   AF-A0A497BUY8-F1
#
_cell.length_a   1.000
_cell.length_b   1.000
_cell.length_c   1.000
_cell.angle_alpha   90.00
_cell.angle_beta   90.00
_cell.angle_gamma   90.00
#
_symmetry.space_group_name_H-M   'P 1'
#
loop_
_entity.id
_entity.type
_entity.pdbx_description
1 polymer ?
#
loop_
_entity_poly.entity_id
_entity_poly.type
_entity_poly.pdbx_seq_one_letter_code
_entity_poly.pdbx_strand_id
1 'polypeptide(L)'
;MLPEHPRTGNIFLDKSAVMNEGTRALRDTPGRLVPTPVAFGGNMIFHCDLFTRVGFDPGITRGEDIDYLINAHLAGYRFWLDKKLVITHLPPEACGTLPYAKLVQDVYRFVYEREKLRLAGVNVVQFDPYPGRFLRDDVEEQALSALQAEATPDVIARFGSPEAIVAQAQRHATEFAPRYSEFAARWSDLMEAIGQDAELHERLLARFDQSA
;
A
#
# COMPACT_ATOMS: atom_id res chain seq x y z
N MET A 1 12.32 10.48 -9.76
CA MET A 1 11.28 10.03 -10.73
C MET A 1 11.70 8.65 -11.21
N LEU A 2 10.74 7.75 -11.39
CA LEU A 2 10.99 6.40 -11.91
C LEU A 2 11.24 6.44 -13.42
N PRO A 3 11.94 5.46 -14.01
CA PRO A 3 12.03 5.33 -15.46
C PRO A 3 10.64 5.26 -16.09
N GLU A 4 10.40 6.06 -17.14
CA GLU A 4 9.17 6.03 -17.93
C GLU A 4 9.44 5.32 -19.28
N HIS A 5 8.44 4.55 -19.72
CA HIS A 5 8.41 3.89 -21.01
C HIS A 5 7.19 4.39 -21.80
N PRO A 6 7.13 4.20 -23.13
CA PRO A 6 5.93 4.51 -23.90
C PRO A 6 4.70 3.86 -23.26
N ARG A 7 3.62 4.64 -23.12
CA ARG A 7 2.38 4.18 -22.49
C ARG A 7 1.82 3.00 -23.27
N THR A 8 1.56 1.91 -22.57
CA THR A 8 0.90 0.71 -23.10
C THR A 8 -0.62 0.84 -23.07
N GLY A 9 -1.14 1.75 -22.24
CA GLY A 9 -2.57 1.89 -21.97
C GLY A 9 -3.05 1.00 -20.82
N ASN A 10 -2.19 0.12 -20.28
CA ASN A 10 -2.49 -0.70 -19.13
C ASN A 10 -1.86 -0.10 -17.85
N ILE A 11 -2.66 0.09 -16.80
CA ILE A 11 -2.21 0.79 -15.59
C ILE A 11 -1.10 0.06 -14.82
N PHE A 12 -1.07 -1.27 -14.86
CA PHE A 12 -0.03 -2.06 -14.17
C PHE A 12 1.30 -2.00 -14.90
N LEU A 13 1.27 -2.04 -16.23
CA LEU A 13 2.47 -1.91 -17.07
C LEU A 13 2.98 -0.45 -17.09
N ASP A 14 2.06 0.52 -16.97
CA ASP A 14 2.37 1.95 -16.95
C ASP A 14 2.55 2.52 -15.53
N LYS A 15 2.67 1.66 -14.50
CA LYS A 15 2.68 2.06 -13.08
C LYS A 15 3.68 3.17 -12.76
N SER A 16 4.91 3.06 -13.26
CA SER A 16 5.95 4.09 -13.06
C SER A 16 5.51 5.46 -13.57
N ALA A 17 4.82 5.50 -14.70
CA ALA A 17 4.34 6.74 -15.30
C ALA A 17 3.16 7.33 -14.50
N VAL A 18 2.26 6.49 -13.98
CA VAL A 18 1.16 6.93 -13.08
C VAL A 18 1.71 7.47 -11.75
N MET A 19 2.70 6.80 -11.16
CA MET A 19 3.39 7.27 -9.95
C MET A 19 4.10 8.61 -10.17
N ASN A 20 4.79 8.75 -11.31
CA ASN A 20 5.45 10.00 -11.69
C ASN A 20 4.45 11.13 -11.92
N GLU A 21 3.28 10.85 -12.50
CA GLU A 21 2.20 11.83 -12.64
C GLU A 21 1.73 12.35 -11.27
N GLY A 22 1.53 11.46 -10.30
CA GLY A 22 1.18 11.85 -8.92
C GLY A 22 2.28 12.65 -8.24
N THR A 23 3.54 12.26 -8.47
CA THR A 23 4.70 13.00 -7.94
C THR A 23 4.78 14.41 -8.53
N ARG A 24 4.50 14.57 -9.83
CA ARG A 24 4.43 15.88 -10.49
C ARG A 24 3.29 16.72 -9.91
N ALA A 25 2.08 16.15 -9.80
CA ALA A 25 0.93 16.86 -9.21
C ALA A 25 1.20 17.36 -7.78
N LEU A 26 1.83 16.53 -6.94
CA LEU A 26 2.23 16.93 -5.58
C LEU A 26 3.28 18.05 -5.59
N ARG A 27 4.25 18.01 -6.50
CA ARG A 27 5.26 19.07 -6.65
C ARG A 27 4.65 20.38 -7.10
N ASP A 28 3.70 20.33 -8.03
CA ASP A 28 3.09 21.50 -8.66
C ASP A 28 2.02 22.16 -7.78
N THR A 29 1.45 21.43 -6.82
CA THR A 29 0.48 21.96 -5.84
C THR A 29 1.11 23.10 -5.01
N PRO A 30 0.52 24.30 -4.88
CA PRO A 30 1.12 25.38 -4.11
C PRO A 30 1.39 25.06 -2.64
N GLY A 31 2.44 25.65 -2.07
CA GLY A 31 2.81 25.49 -0.66
C GLY A 31 3.88 24.43 -0.39
N ARG A 32 4.39 24.45 0.86
CA ARG A 32 5.41 23.51 1.36
C ARG A 32 4.81 22.17 1.77
N LEU A 33 3.77 22.23 2.61
CA LEU A 33 3.02 21.07 3.08
C LEU A 33 1.81 20.90 2.18
N VAL A 34 1.72 19.76 1.51
CA VAL A 34 0.62 19.45 0.61
C VAL A 34 -0.08 18.18 1.08
N PRO A 35 -1.43 18.12 1.14
CA PRO A 35 -2.13 16.87 1.38
C PRO A 35 -1.68 15.84 0.34
N THR A 36 -1.41 14.61 0.77
CA THR A 36 -0.88 13.59 -0.12
C THR A 36 -1.68 12.30 -0.04
N PRO A 37 -1.94 11.62 -1.18
CA PRO A 37 -2.49 10.28 -1.21
C PRO A 37 -1.40 9.20 -1.23
N VAL A 38 -0.12 9.59 -1.12
CA VAL A 38 1.03 8.69 -1.20
C VAL A 38 1.91 8.87 0.04
N ALA A 39 2.34 7.76 0.60
CA ALA A 39 3.39 7.72 1.62
C ALA A 39 4.65 7.04 1.05
N PHE A 40 5.78 7.34 1.66
CA PHE A 40 7.05 6.66 1.39
C PHE A 40 7.52 6.08 2.73
N GLY A 41 7.37 4.77 2.92
CA GLY A 41 7.56 4.11 4.23
C GLY A 41 8.84 4.46 4.97
N GLY A 42 9.94 4.70 4.24
CA GLY A 42 11.23 5.11 4.82
C GLY A 42 11.27 6.54 5.41
N ASN A 43 10.20 7.34 5.31
CA ASN A 43 10.14 8.72 5.82
C ASN A 43 8.76 9.13 6.35
N MET A 44 8.03 8.21 6.97
CA MET A 44 6.74 8.55 7.57
C MET A 44 6.94 9.04 8.99
N ILE A 45 6.40 10.23 9.30
CA ILE A 45 6.38 10.79 10.65
C ILE A 45 4.91 10.93 11.05
N PHE A 46 4.54 10.32 12.16
CA PHE A 46 3.24 10.50 12.77
C PHE A 46 3.35 10.43 14.29
N HIS A 47 2.44 11.15 14.96
CA HIS A 47 2.38 11.21 16.41
C HIS A 47 1.99 9.85 17.01
N CYS A 48 2.43 9.57 18.24
CA CYS A 48 2.07 8.33 18.93
C CYS A 48 0.55 8.15 19.01
N ASP A 49 -0.23 9.23 19.18
CA ASP A 49 -1.69 9.17 19.17
C ASP A 49 -2.29 8.66 17.85
N LEU A 50 -1.65 8.91 16.71
CA LEU A 50 -2.13 8.34 15.45
C LEU A 50 -1.84 6.84 15.43
N PHE A 51 -0.63 6.47 15.84
CA PHE A 51 -0.19 5.07 15.92
C PHE A 51 -1.07 4.24 16.86
N THR A 52 -1.50 4.80 18.00
CA THR A 52 -2.37 4.08 18.95
C THR A 52 -3.82 3.98 18.48
N ARG A 53 -4.24 4.79 17.49
CA ARG A 53 -5.60 4.81 16.95
C ARG A 53 -5.76 4.10 15.61
N VAL A 54 -4.70 3.99 14.83
CA VAL A 54 -4.71 3.40 13.49
C VAL A 54 -3.63 2.34 13.39
N GLY A 55 -4.04 1.11 13.06
CA GLY A 55 -3.13 -0.01 12.83
C GLY A 55 -2.76 -0.19 11.36
N PHE A 56 -1.65 -0.89 11.11
CA PHE A 56 -1.35 -1.44 9.79
C PHE A 56 -2.28 -2.62 9.50
N ASP A 57 -2.88 -2.63 8.31
CA ASP A 57 -3.81 -3.69 7.91
C ASP A 57 -3.07 -5.03 7.70
N PRO A 58 -3.39 -6.08 8.49
CA PRO A 58 -2.76 -7.39 8.32
C PRO A 58 -3.07 -8.06 6.97
N GLY A 59 -4.11 -7.63 6.27
CA GLY A 59 -4.49 -8.13 4.94
C GLY A 59 -3.61 -7.60 3.80
N ILE A 60 -2.77 -6.60 4.06
CA ILE A 60 -1.83 -6.00 3.09
C ILE A 60 -0.39 -6.40 3.42
N THR A 61 0.24 -7.15 2.51
CA THR A 61 1.63 -7.59 2.65
C THR A 61 2.61 -6.82 1.76
N ARG A 62 2.13 -5.84 0.99
CA ARG A 62 2.92 -4.97 0.12
C ARG A 62 2.19 -3.65 -0.07
N GLY A 63 2.90 -2.55 0.14
CA GLY A 63 2.29 -1.22 0.01
C GLY A 63 1.65 -0.73 1.29
N GLU A 64 2.09 -1.31 2.41
CA GLU A 64 1.67 -1.07 3.77
C GLU A 64 1.76 0.40 4.18
N ASP A 65 2.68 1.17 3.60
CA ASP A 65 2.87 2.59 3.86
C ASP A 65 1.71 3.44 3.32
N ILE A 66 1.36 3.24 2.06
CA ILE A 66 0.22 3.89 1.42
C ILE A 66 -1.09 3.36 1.99
N ASP A 67 -1.16 2.06 2.29
CA ASP A 67 -2.33 1.48 2.95
C ASP A 67 -2.55 2.08 4.33
N TYR A 68 -1.50 2.27 5.12
CA TYR A 68 -1.59 2.95 6.42
C TYR A 68 -2.07 4.39 6.27
N LEU A 69 -1.63 5.11 5.24
CA LEU A 69 -2.15 6.43 4.91
C LEU A 69 -3.66 6.38 4.60
N ILE A 70 -4.11 5.39 3.83
CA ILE A 70 -5.52 5.15 3.53
C ILE A 70 -6.30 4.85 4.82
N ASN A 71 -5.77 3.98 5.69
CA ASN A 71 -6.37 3.63 6.98
C ASN A 71 -6.51 4.87 7.89
N ALA A 72 -5.48 5.72 7.93
CA ALA A 72 -5.53 7.00 8.63
C ALA A 72 -6.59 7.92 8.03
N HIS A 73 -6.72 7.94 6.70
CA HIS A 73 -7.77 8.68 6.02
C HIS A 73 -9.18 8.21 6.41
N LEU A 74 -9.40 6.88 6.47
CA LEU A 74 -10.65 6.28 6.93
C LEU A 74 -11.00 6.67 8.37
N ALA A 75 -9.98 6.82 9.21
CA ALA A 75 -10.12 7.30 10.59
C ALA A 75 -10.23 8.84 10.72
N GLY A 76 -10.28 9.58 9.61
CA GLY A 76 -10.45 11.04 9.59
C GLY A 76 -9.14 11.84 9.66
N TYR A 77 -7.99 11.18 9.62
CA TYR A 77 -6.68 11.83 9.60
C TYR A 77 -6.22 12.14 8.17
N ARG A 78 -5.20 12.99 8.05
CA ARG A 78 -4.59 13.36 6.76
C ARG A 78 -3.08 13.33 6.88
N PHE A 79 -2.43 12.78 5.87
CA PHE A 79 -0.99 12.88 5.69
C PHE A 79 -0.64 14.08 4.83
N TRP A 80 0.53 14.65 5.12
CA TRP A 80 1.08 15.81 4.43
C TRP A 80 2.46 15.46 3.90
N LEU A 81 2.69 15.75 2.62
CA LEU A 81 4.02 15.71 2.04
C LEU A 81 4.71 17.06 2.32
N ASP A 82 5.84 17.02 3.02
CA ASP A 82 6.72 18.18 3.16
C ASP A 82 7.77 18.17 2.05
N LYS A 83 7.66 19.13 1.12
CA LYS A 83 8.59 19.26 -0.02
C LYS A 83 10.03 19.58 0.36
N LYS A 84 10.30 19.92 1.63
CA LYS A 84 11.67 20.13 2.15
C LYS A 84 12.28 18.86 2.75
N LEU A 85 11.48 17.84 3.04
CA LEU A 85 11.99 16.56 3.51
C LEU A 85 12.38 15.71 2.30
N VAL A 86 13.67 15.55 2.10
CA VAL A 86 14.25 14.78 0.99
C VAL A 86 14.98 13.56 1.52
N ILE A 87 14.86 12.45 0.80
CA ILE A 87 15.60 11.21 1.05
C ILE A 87 16.29 10.77 -0.23
N THR A 88 17.54 10.34 -0.10
CA THR A 88 18.24 9.60 -1.14
C THR A 88 17.87 8.12 -1.02
N HIS A 89 17.15 7.61 -2.03
CA HIS A 89 16.85 6.18 -2.10
C HIS A 89 18.09 5.43 -2.62
N LEU A 90 18.65 4.56 -1.78
CA LEU A 90 19.78 3.68 -2.11
C LEU A 90 19.25 2.24 -2.19
N PRO A 91 18.69 1.82 -3.34
CA PRO A 91 18.20 0.45 -3.47
C PRO A 91 19.36 -0.53 -3.31
N PRO A 92 19.15 -1.67 -2.64
CA PRO A 92 20.15 -2.75 -2.64
C PRO A 92 20.41 -3.20 -4.09
N GLU A 93 21.60 -3.75 -4.35
CA GLU A 93 21.90 -4.41 -5.63
C GLU A 93 20.77 -5.39 -5.95
N ALA A 94 20.29 -5.35 -7.20
CA ALA A 94 19.03 -5.94 -7.60
C ALA A 94 18.91 -7.41 -7.14
N CYS A 95 18.23 -7.61 -6.02
CA CYS A 95 18.05 -8.93 -5.45
C CYS A 95 16.92 -9.64 -6.21
N GLY A 96 17.25 -10.19 -7.38
CA GLY A 96 16.60 -11.33 -8.07
C GLY A 96 15.08 -11.40 -8.23
N THR A 97 14.33 -10.37 -7.85
CA THR A 97 12.87 -10.45 -7.82
C THR A 97 12.33 -10.23 -9.22
N LEU A 98 11.83 -11.32 -9.81
CA LEU A 98 11.24 -11.33 -11.15
C LEU A 98 10.18 -10.22 -11.29
N PRO A 99 10.19 -9.43 -12.36
CA PRO A 99 9.16 -8.40 -12.61
C PRO A 99 7.73 -8.95 -12.49
N TYR A 100 7.49 -10.16 -12.99
CA TYR A 100 6.21 -10.87 -12.87
C TYR A 100 5.78 -11.07 -11.41
N ALA A 101 6.70 -11.39 -10.50
CA ALA A 101 6.38 -11.55 -9.08
C ALA A 101 5.91 -10.23 -8.44
N LYS A 102 6.51 -9.10 -8.83
CA LYS A 102 6.07 -7.78 -8.37
C LYS A 102 4.69 -7.42 -8.92
N LEU A 103 4.44 -7.75 -10.19
CA LEU A 103 3.12 -7.58 -10.80
C LEU A 103 2.06 -8.38 -10.05
N VAL A 104 2.30 -9.67 -9.77
CA VAL A 104 1.39 -10.50 -8.97
C VAL A 104 1.10 -9.85 -7.62
N GLN A 105 2.13 -9.42 -6.88
CA GLN A 105 1.91 -8.76 -5.59
C GLN A 105 1.11 -7.45 -5.70
N ASP A 106 1.35 -6.65 -6.74
CA ASP A 106 0.59 -5.42 -7.00
C ASP A 106 -0.88 -5.74 -7.33
N VAL A 107 -1.17 -6.85 -8.03
CA VAL A 107 -2.55 -7.31 -8.29
C VAL A 107 -3.25 -7.65 -6.98
N TYR A 108 -2.65 -8.47 -6.11
CA TYR A 108 -3.23 -8.78 -4.80
C TYR A 108 -3.50 -7.53 -3.98
N ARG A 109 -2.53 -6.60 -3.94
CA ARG A 109 -2.64 -5.34 -3.22
C ARG A 109 -3.83 -4.52 -3.73
N PHE A 110 -3.86 -4.17 -5.01
CA PHE A 110 -4.84 -3.19 -5.50
C PHE A 110 -6.26 -3.75 -5.56
N VAL A 111 -6.43 -5.06 -5.82
CA VAL A 111 -7.73 -5.73 -5.73
C VAL A 111 -8.26 -5.70 -4.28
N TYR A 112 -7.39 -5.98 -3.30
CA TYR A 112 -7.74 -5.87 -1.88
C TYR A 112 -8.06 -4.42 -1.46
N GLU A 113 -7.17 -3.46 -1.77
CA GLU A 113 -7.34 -2.04 -1.40
C GLU A 113 -8.65 -1.48 -1.98
N ARG A 114 -8.97 -1.83 -3.24
CA ARG A 114 -10.23 -1.46 -3.89
C ARG A 114 -11.43 -2.03 -3.13
N GLU A 115 -11.42 -3.31 -2.79
CA GLU A 115 -12.55 -3.93 -2.08
C GLU A 115 -12.74 -3.34 -0.68
N LYS A 116 -11.64 -3.13 0.06
CA LYS A 116 -11.67 -2.45 1.36
C LYS A 116 -12.32 -1.08 1.28
N LEU A 117 -11.92 -0.26 0.30
CA LEU A 117 -12.48 1.09 0.11
C LEU A 117 -13.92 1.08 -0.36
N ARG A 118 -14.32 0.09 -1.17
CA ARG A 118 -15.72 -0.13 -1.56
C ARG A 118 -16.59 -0.41 -0.34
N LEU A 119 -16.15 -1.30 0.56
CA LEU A 119 -16.87 -1.61 1.80
C LEU A 119 -16.97 -0.39 2.73
N ALA A 120 -15.95 0.48 2.73
CA ALA A 120 -15.95 1.72 3.49
C ALA A 120 -16.77 2.85 2.84
N GLY A 121 -17.29 2.67 1.62
CA GLY A 121 -18.08 3.69 0.92
C GLY A 121 -17.29 4.93 0.51
N VAL A 122 -15.98 4.78 0.28
CA VAL A 122 -15.08 5.91 0.02
C VAL A 122 -14.97 6.22 -1.47
N ASN A 123 -15.05 7.50 -1.83
CA ASN A 123 -14.72 7.93 -3.18
C ASN A 123 -13.21 7.84 -3.42
N VAL A 124 -12.82 6.89 -4.26
CA VAL A 124 -11.42 6.61 -4.60
C VAL A 124 -10.73 7.70 -5.42
N VAL A 125 -11.47 8.66 -5.99
CA VAL A 125 -10.93 9.79 -6.79
C VAL A 125 -10.03 10.70 -5.97
N GLN A 126 -10.26 10.80 -4.66
CA GLN A 126 -9.40 11.62 -3.79
C GLN A 126 -7.97 11.09 -3.66
N PHE A 127 -7.72 9.85 -4.09
CA PHE A 127 -6.39 9.25 -4.11
C PHE A 127 -5.69 9.39 -5.47
N ASP A 128 -6.27 10.15 -6.41
CA ASP A 128 -5.69 10.34 -7.73
C ASP A 128 -4.42 11.20 -7.73
N PRO A 129 -3.54 10.99 -8.73
CA PRO A 129 -3.61 9.94 -9.76
C PRO A 129 -3.13 8.57 -9.27
N TYR A 130 -2.24 8.55 -8.26
CA TYR A 130 -1.71 7.34 -7.64
C TYR A 130 -1.90 7.41 -6.11
N PRO A 131 -2.44 6.36 -5.46
CA PRO A 131 -2.87 5.08 -6.02
C PRO A 131 -4.26 5.10 -6.70
N GLY A 132 -4.97 6.22 -6.70
CA GLY A 132 -6.40 6.31 -7.07
C GLY A 132 -6.79 5.60 -8.36
N ARG A 133 -6.00 5.70 -9.44
CA ARG A 133 -6.30 5.02 -10.70
C ARG A 133 -6.38 3.49 -10.56
N PHE A 134 -5.62 2.89 -9.66
CA PHE A 134 -5.61 1.44 -9.39
C PHE A 134 -6.77 1.01 -8.48
N LEU A 135 -7.52 1.95 -7.92
CA LEU A 135 -8.63 1.69 -7.01
C LEU A 135 -9.99 1.76 -7.71
N ARG A 136 -10.00 1.72 -9.05
CA ARG A 136 -11.19 1.80 -9.90
C ARG A 136 -11.76 0.41 -10.18
N ASP A 137 -13.01 0.37 -10.65
CA ASP A 137 -13.76 -0.87 -10.88
C ASP A 137 -13.21 -1.76 -12.01
N ASP A 138 -12.32 -1.23 -12.85
CA ASP A 138 -11.66 -1.98 -13.92
C ASP A 138 -10.31 -2.59 -13.48
N VAL A 139 -9.95 -2.54 -12.19
CA VAL A 139 -8.64 -3.00 -11.71
C VAL A 139 -8.39 -4.48 -12.02
N GLU A 140 -9.39 -5.36 -11.88
CA GLU A 140 -9.22 -6.78 -12.19
C GLU A 140 -9.06 -7.06 -13.69
N GLU A 141 -9.77 -6.31 -14.55
CA GLU A 141 -9.63 -6.42 -16.00
C GLU A 141 -8.23 -5.96 -16.44
N GLN A 142 -7.78 -4.82 -15.91
CA GLN A 142 -6.44 -4.29 -16.16
C GLN A 142 -5.36 -5.25 -15.64
N ALA A 143 -5.58 -5.85 -14.46
CA ALA A 143 -4.67 -6.84 -13.87
C ALA A 143 -4.55 -8.08 -14.77
N LEU A 144 -5.68 -8.63 -15.22
CA LEU A 144 -5.70 -9.80 -16.10
C LEU A 144 -4.95 -9.51 -17.40
N SER A 145 -5.24 -8.38 -18.05
CA SER A 145 -4.57 -7.96 -19.28
C SER A 145 -3.05 -7.83 -19.10
N ALA A 146 -2.60 -7.23 -17.99
CA ALA A 146 -1.18 -7.09 -17.69
C ALA A 146 -0.49 -8.43 -17.45
N LEU A 147 -1.13 -9.30 -16.66
CA LEU A 147 -0.62 -10.64 -16.37
C LEU A 147 -0.53 -11.51 -17.62
N GLN A 148 -1.48 -11.40 -18.55
CA GLN A 148 -1.47 -12.11 -19.82
C GLN A 148 -0.36 -11.59 -20.75
N ALA A 149 -0.14 -10.28 -20.81
CA ALA A 149 0.90 -9.68 -21.63
C ALA A 149 2.31 -10.11 -21.19
N GLU A 150 2.53 -10.29 -19.89
CA GLU A 150 3.83 -10.68 -19.31
C GLU A 150 3.96 -12.20 -19.08
N ALA A 151 2.95 -12.99 -19.44
CA ALA A 151 2.94 -14.43 -19.20
C ALA A 151 3.86 -15.20 -20.17
N THR A 152 4.68 -16.06 -19.59
CA THR A 152 5.49 -17.07 -20.28
C THR A 152 5.21 -18.46 -19.65
N PRO A 153 5.51 -19.57 -20.35
CA PRO A 153 5.31 -20.90 -19.79
C PRO A 153 5.99 -21.11 -18.42
N ASP A 154 7.20 -20.56 -18.24
CA ASP A 154 7.96 -20.70 -16.99
C ASP A 154 7.33 -19.92 -15.83
N VAL A 155 6.82 -18.70 -16.08
CA VAL A 155 6.13 -17.94 -15.01
C VAL A 155 4.78 -18.54 -14.67
N ILE A 156 4.04 -19.07 -15.66
CA ILE A 156 2.78 -19.76 -15.41
C ILE A 156 3.02 -21.01 -14.56
N ALA A 157 4.05 -21.80 -14.88
CA ALA A 157 4.40 -22.99 -14.10
C ALA A 157 4.76 -22.63 -12.64
N ARG A 158 5.29 -21.43 -12.39
CA ARG A 158 5.72 -20.98 -11.06
C ARG A 158 4.64 -20.27 -10.25
N PHE A 159 3.80 -19.45 -10.87
CA PHE A 159 2.85 -18.56 -10.20
C PHE A 159 1.37 -18.89 -10.46
N GLY A 160 1.08 -19.78 -11.41
CA GLY A 160 -0.27 -20.06 -11.89
C GLY A 160 -0.64 -19.24 -13.12
N SER A 161 -1.79 -19.55 -13.73
CA SER A 161 -2.29 -18.78 -14.87
C SER A 161 -2.73 -17.37 -14.45
N PRO A 162 -2.73 -16.38 -15.36
CA PRO A 162 -3.27 -15.04 -15.10
C PRO A 162 -4.67 -15.05 -14.47
N GLU A 163 -5.57 -15.90 -14.94
CA GLU A 163 -6.94 -16.03 -14.43
C GLU A 163 -6.97 -16.59 -13.02
N ALA A 164 -6.10 -17.57 -12.72
CA ALA A 164 -6.00 -18.15 -11.39
C ALA A 164 -5.48 -17.13 -10.36
N ILE A 165 -4.52 -16.30 -10.76
CA ILE A 165 -3.95 -15.22 -9.94
C ILE A 165 -5.02 -14.19 -9.61
N VAL A 166 -5.74 -13.68 -10.62
CA VAL A 166 -6.82 -12.69 -10.40
C VAL A 166 -7.94 -13.27 -9.54
N ALA A 167 -8.38 -14.50 -9.83
CA ALA A 167 -9.40 -15.17 -9.03
C ALA A 167 -8.97 -15.36 -7.56
N GLN A 168 -7.69 -15.64 -7.31
CA GLN A 168 -7.17 -15.78 -5.96
C GLN A 168 -7.06 -14.42 -5.25
N ALA A 169 -6.65 -13.36 -5.96
CA ALA A 169 -6.67 -11.99 -5.42
C ALA A 169 -8.09 -11.54 -5.05
N GLN A 170 -9.09 -11.84 -5.88
CA GLN A 170 -10.50 -11.55 -5.58
C GLN A 170 -11.02 -12.34 -4.36
N ARG A 171 -10.68 -13.63 -4.26
CA ARG A 171 -11.02 -14.44 -3.08
C ARG A 171 -10.39 -13.87 -1.82
N HIS A 172 -9.09 -13.52 -1.87
CA HIS A 172 -8.39 -12.88 -0.76
C HIS A 172 -9.07 -11.58 -0.34
N ALA A 173 -9.35 -10.69 -1.30
CA ALA A 173 -10.05 -9.43 -1.04
C ALA A 173 -11.42 -9.65 -0.39
N THR A 174 -12.24 -10.55 -0.95
CA THR A 174 -13.58 -10.86 -0.43
C THR A 174 -13.54 -11.45 0.98
N GLU A 175 -12.55 -12.29 1.27
CA GLU A 175 -12.44 -12.95 2.57
C GLU A 175 -11.88 -12.04 3.67
N PHE A 176 -10.86 -11.24 3.35
CA PHE A 176 -10.07 -10.52 4.35
C PHE A 176 -10.43 -9.04 4.47
N ALA A 177 -10.84 -8.36 3.40
CA ALA A 177 -11.19 -6.93 3.47
C ALA A 177 -12.33 -6.63 4.47
N PRO A 178 -13.38 -7.48 4.62
CA PRO A 178 -14.40 -7.27 5.66
C PRO A 178 -13.85 -7.35 7.09
N ARG A 179 -12.72 -8.04 7.31
CA ARG A 179 -12.11 -8.18 8.64
C ARG A 179 -11.38 -6.91 9.08
N TYR A 180 -11.04 -6.03 8.15
CA TYR A 180 -10.34 -4.78 8.45
C TYR A 180 -11.16 -3.87 9.38
N SER A 181 -12.49 -3.76 9.20
CA SER A 181 -13.30 -2.90 10.06
C SER A 181 -13.33 -3.39 11.51
N GLU A 182 -13.35 -4.71 11.73
CA GLU A 182 -13.25 -5.29 13.07
C GLU A 182 -11.87 -5.03 13.67
N PHE A 183 -10.81 -5.25 12.89
CA PHE A 183 -9.44 -4.96 13.30
C PHE A 183 -9.27 -3.48 13.70
N ALA A 184 -9.71 -2.56 12.86
CA ALA A 184 -9.61 -1.13 13.09
C ALA A 184 -10.39 -0.69 14.36
N ALA A 185 -11.57 -1.28 14.59
CA ALA A 185 -12.36 -0.98 15.79
C ALA A 185 -11.67 -1.45 17.09
N ARG A 186 -10.93 -2.56 17.03
CA ARG A 186 -10.26 -3.17 18.21
C ARG A 186 -8.84 -2.65 18.44
N TRP A 187 -8.26 -1.92 17.49
CA TRP A 187 -6.86 -1.50 17.55
C TRP A 187 -6.55 -0.63 18.76
N SER A 188 -7.42 0.35 19.06
CA SER A 188 -7.18 1.25 20.19
C SER A 188 -7.17 0.50 21.53
N ASP A 189 -8.10 -0.43 21.71
CA ASP A 189 -8.17 -1.27 22.92
C ASP A 189 -6.94 -2.17 23.04
N LEU A 190 -6.46 -2.74 21.93
CA LEU A 190 -5.23 -3.54 21.89
C LEU A 190 -4.02 -2.70 22.31
N MET A 191 -3.91 -1.48 21.79
CA MET A 191 -2.81 -0.57 22.12
C MET A 191 -2.87 -0.11 23.58
N GLU A 192 -4.05 0.11 24.14
CA GLU A 192 -4.24 0.38 25.56
C GLU A 192 -3.80 -0.82 26.42
N ALA A 193 -4.25 -2.02 26.09
CA ALA A 193 -3.87 -3.24 26.81
C ALA A 193 -2.35 -3.48 26.79
N ILE A 194 -1.71 -3.31 25.61
CA ILE A 194 -0.25 -3.40 25.47
C ILE A 194 0.45 -2.31 26.30
N GLY A 195 -0.07 -1.08 26.28
CA GLY A 195 0.49 0.04 27.03
C GLY A 195 0.43 -0.12 28.56
N GLN A 196 -0.49 -0.95 29.06
CA GLN A 196 -0.67 -1.24 30.48
C GLN A 196 0.01 -2.55 30.94
N ASP A 197 0.57 -3.34 30.00
CA ASP A 197 1.21 -4.62 30.31
C ASP A 197 2.64 -4.42 30.85
N ALA A 198 2.78 -4.48 32.17
CA ALA A 198 4.05 -4.32 32.86
C ALA A 198 5.05 -5.44 32.54
N GLU A 199 4.60 -6.69 32.38
CA GLU A 199 5.47 -7.82 32.09
C GLU A 199 6.05 -7.70 30.68
N LEU A 200 5.22 -7.34 29.70
CA LEU A 200 5.66 -7.06 28.34
C LEU A 200 6.63 -5.88 28.30
N HIS A 201 6.34 -4.81 29.05
CA HIS A 201 7.22 -3.65 29.14
C HIS A 201 8.61 -4.02 29.66
N GLU A 202 8.68 -4.75 30.78
CA GLU A 202 9.95 -5.22 31.35
C GLU A 202 10.73 -6.13 30.40
N ARG A 203 10.04 -7.07 29.74
CA ARG A 203 10.65 -7.97 28.74
C ARG A 203 11.19 -7.21 27.53
N LEU A 204 10.49 -6.18 27.07
CA LEU A 204 10.95 -5.35 25.96
C LEU A 204 12.20 -4.54 26.35
N LEU A 205 12.20 -3.88 27.53
CA LEU A 205 13.37 -3.16 28.03
C LEU A 205 14.58 -4.08 28.17
N ALA A 206 14.41 -5.24 28.82
CA ALA A 206 15.49 -6.21 29.00
C ALA A 206 16.10 -6.68 27.67
N ARG A 207 15.29 -6.82 26.61
CA ARG A 207 15.77 -7.19 25.28
C ARG A 207 16.64 -6.10 24.64
N PHE A 208 16.27 -4.83 24.80
CA PHE A 208 17.00 -3.71 24.22
C PHE A 208 18.25 -3.35 25.03
N ASP A 209 18.22 -3.50 26.37
CA ASP A 209 19.38 -3.29 27.24
C ASP A 209 20.47 -4.36 27.06
N GLN A 210 20.12 -5.57 26.61
CA GLN A 210 21.09 -6.63 26.26
C GLN A 210 21.84 -6.37 24.94
N SER A 211 21.44 -5.35 24.18
CA SER A 211 22.00 -5.03 22.87
C SER A 211 22.93 -3.80 22.87
N ALA A 212 23.29 -3.30 24.07
CA ALA A 212 24.17 -2.14 24.28
C ALA A 212 25.57 -2.55 24.80
#